data_AF-A0A8T4LPN3-F1
#
_entry.id   AF-A0A8T4LPN3-F1
#
_cell.length_a   1.000
_cell.length_b   1.000
_cell.length_c   1.000
_cell.angle_alpha   90.00
_cell.angle_beta   90.00
_cell.angle_gamma   90.00
#
_symmetry.space_group_name_H-M   'P 1'
#
loop_
_entity.id
_entity.type
_entity.pdbx_description
1 polymer ?
#
loop_
_entity_poly.entity_id
_entity_poly.type
_entity_poly.pdbx_seq_one_letter_code
_entity_poly.pdbx_strand_id
1 'polypeptide(L)'
;MLPKVSNTREFLGQIRTLAILVIAIMVIGALSAIAFLHMTPTGAAVLTVSTLVGSGKGGDHTADPTLGTWGLVMKFFGAIIIWFAMWTTIGLVVEGKFGDYFKEVREMKHIRALRGHYIVCGAGRVGKPIGNRLKKAGEEVVFVEKNKDVIAKLKEEGYYVIEAETLDEATLTKAGIENAQGIAVAVGDDGQNLLAVLTAKELNDSTKIAARVSDSKLIPKFKRAGANYIILPEAMGGTKLADALRGYVDEDHIFTNES
;
A
#
# COMPACT_ATOMS: atom_id res chain seq x y z
N MET A 1 12.82 -8.08 -21.15
CA MET A 1 12.11 -8.64 -19.98
C MET A 1 12.72 -8.04 -18.73
N LEU A 2 12.10 -7.01 -18.17
CA LEU A 2 12.52 -6.40 -16.91
C LEU A 2 11.84 -7.16 -15.76
N PRO A 3 12.54 -7.43 -14.65
CA PRO A 3 12.03 -8.30 -13.59
C PRO A 3 10.84 -7.66 -12.89
N LYS A 4 9.87 -8.53 -12.62
CA LYS A 4 8.54 -8.27 -12.07
C LYS A 4 8.63 -7.94 -10.59
N VAL A 5 7.84 -6.96 -10.18
CA VAL A 5 7.65 -6.50 -8.80
C VAL A 5 7.30 -7.65 -7.85
N SER A 6 8.21 -7.93 -6.91
CA SER A 6 7.88 -8.47 -5.58
C SER A 6 8.99 -8.12 -4.60
N ASN A 7 8.64 -8.07 -3.31
CA ASN A 7 9.52 -7.94 -2.15
C ASN A 7 10.15 -6.57 -1.83
N THR A 8 9.36 -5.74 -1.13
CA THR A 8 9.89 -4.73 -0.18
C THR A 8 10.94 -5.33 0.77
N ARG A 9 10.81 -6.62 1.15
CA ARG A 9 11.80 -7.36 1.95
C ARG A 9 13.13 -7.59 1.23
N GLU A 10 13.12 -7.77 -0.08
CA GLU A 10 14.31 -8.01 -0.91
C GLU A 10 15.03 -6.70 -1.14
N PHE A 11 14.30 -5.60 -1.30
CA PHE A 11 14.85 -4.25 -1.29
C PHE A 11 15.50 -3.87 0.05
N LEU A 12 14.82 -4.09 1.18
CA LEU A 12 15.44 -3.91 2.51
C LEU A 12 16.67 -4.83 2.69
N GLY A 13 16.62 -6.04 2.12
CA GLY A 13 17.75 -6.96 2.06
C GLY A 13 18.94 -6.39 1.29
N GLN A 14 18.71 -5.81 0.11
CA GLN A 14 19.73 -5.19 -0.73
C GLN A 14 20.37 -3.97 -0.05
N ILE A 15 19.57 -3.09 0.57
CA ILE A 15 20.08 -1.96 1.35
C ILE A 15 20.93 -2.45 2.53
N ARG A 16 20.46 -3.48 3.26
CA ARG A 16 21.21 -4.04 4.38
C ARG A 16 22.54 -4.64 3.93
N THR A 17 22.55 -5.39 2.84
CA THR A 17 23.77 -5.98 2.26
C THR A 17 24.74 -4.89 1.83
N LEU A 18 24.26 -3.82 1.18
CA LEU A 18 25.08 -2.67 0.81
C LEU A 18 25.70 -1.99 2.03
N ALA A 19 24.91 -1.73 3.07
CA ALA A 19 25.40 -1.13 4.30
C ALA A 19 26.48 -2.00 4.95
N ILE A 20 26.30 -3.32 4.99
CA ILE A 20 27.30 -4.26 5.52
C ILE A 20 28.60 -4.23 4.70
N LEU A 21 28.51 -4.23 3.36
CA LEU A 21 29.68 -4.20 2.48
C LEU A 21 30.47 -2.89 2.64
N VAL A 22 29.77 -1.76 2.74
CA VAL A 22 30.37 -0.44 2.97
C VAL A 22 31.10 -0.41 4.32
N ILE A 23 30.44 -0.87 5.39
CA ILE A 23 31.05 -0.92 6.73
C ILE A 23 32.27 -1.84 6.74
N ALA A 24 32.18 -3.02 6.11
CA ALA A 24 33.29 -3.96 6.03
C ALA A 24 34.52 -3.32 5.35
N ILE A 25 34.33 -2.62 4.23
CA ILE A 25 35.42 -1.95 3.51
C ILE A 25 35.99 -0.78 4.32
N MET A 26 35.14 0.00 5.02
CA MET A 26 35.63 1.04 5.93
C MET A 26 36.49 0.47 7.06
N VAL A 27 36.09 -0.67 7.64
CA VAL A 27 36.84 -1.34 8.70
C VAL A 27 38.17 -1.89 8.17
N ILE A 28 38.16 -2.56 7.01
CA ILE A 28 39.38 -3.09 6.38
C ILE A 28 40.33 -1.93 5.99
N GLY A 29 39.78 -0.83 5.46
CA GLY A 29 40.53 0.38 5.14
C GLY A 29 41.15 1.05 6.36
N ALA A 30 40.40 1.15 7.47
CA ALA A 30 40.92 1.74 8.70
C ALA A 30 41.99 0.84 9.36
N LEU A 31 41.76 -0.48 9.41
CA LEU A 31 42.72 -1.44 9.96
C LEU A 31 44.01 -1.49 9.15
N SER A 32 43.92 -1.47 7.82
CA SER A 32 45.10 -1.42 6.95
C SER A 32 45.86 -0.11 7.12
N ALA A 33 45.19 1.04 7.24
CA ALA A 33 45.85 2.31 7.50
C ALA A 33 46.55 2.33 8.87
N ILE A 34 45.96 1.74 9.92
CA ILE A 34 46.62 1.63 11.23
C ILE A 34 47.84 0.70 11.16
N ALA A 35 47.73 -0.44 10.47
CA ALA A 35 48.78 -1.45 10.39
C ALA A 35 49.97 -1.02 9.51
N PHE A 36 49.73 -0.36 8.38
CA PHE A 36 50.77 0.01 7.40
C PHE A 36 51.31 1.43 7.58
N LEU A 37 50.49 2.38 8.06
CA LEU A 37 50.88 3.79 8.16
C LEU A 37 51.12 4.25 9.61
N HIS A 38 50.96 3.36 10.61
CA HIS A 38 51.08 3.67 12.04
C HIS A 38 50.30 4.93 12.47
N MET A 39 49.16 5.19 11.82
CA MET A 39 48.36 6.38 12.08
C MET A 39 47.50 6.20 13.33
N THR A 40 47.14 7.32 13.95
CA THR A 40 46.11 7.33 14.98
C THR A 40 44.79 6.78 14.41
N PRO A 41 43.95 6.10 15.22
CA PRO A 41 42.69 5.53 14.75
C PRO A 41 41.76 6.56 14.08
N THR A 42 41.78 7.80 14.55
CA THR A 42 41.04 8.92 13.97
C THR A 42 41.59 9.34 12.61
N GLY A 43 42.91 9.40 12.45
CA GLY A 43 43.55 9.72 11.17
C GLY A 43 43.31 8.64 10.12
N ALA A 44 43.36 7.37 10.51
CA ALA A 44 43.04 6.24 9.65
C ALA A 44 41.61 6.30 9.13
N ALA A 45 40.63 6.57 10.01
CA ALA A 45 39.22 6.70 9.62
C ALA A 45 39.00 7.84 8.60
N VAL A 46 39.59 9.02 8.83
CA VAL A 46 39.48 10.18 7.92
C VAL A 46 40.10 9.87 6.56
N LEU A 47 41.25 9.19 6.53
CA LEU A 47 41.91 8.79 5.28
C LEU A 47 41.10 7.76 4.51
N THR A 48 40.53 6.76 5.19
CA THR A 48 39.69 5.74 4.54
C THR A 48 38.43 6.36 3.95
N VAL A 49 37.75 7.24 4.68
CA VAL A 49 36.54 7.92 4.20
C VAL A 49 36.86 8.81 2.99
N SER A 50 37.90 9.63 3.06
CA SER A 50 38.30 10.50 1.93
C SER A 50 38.74 9.69 0.71
N THR A 51 39.44 8.57 0.90
CA THR A 51 39.86 7.68 -0.20
C THR A 51 38.66 6.99 -0.86
N LEU A 52 37.69 6.53 -0.06
CA LEU A 52 36.45 5.91 -0.54
C LEU A 52 35.60 6.89 -1.37
N VAL A 53 35.56 8.17 -0.95
CA VAL A 53 34.88 9.26 -1.67
C VAL A 53 35.66 9.74 -2.90
N GLY A 54 36.93 9.33 -3.03
CA GLY A 54 37.82 9.74 -4.13
C GLY A 54 38.55 11.05 -3.89
N SER A 55 38.39 11.68 -2.72
CA SER A 55 39.03 12.94 -2.32
C SER A 55 40.35 12.77 -1.55
N GLY A 56 40.73 11.53 -1.24
CA GLY A 56 41.97 11.22 -0.53
C GLY A 56 43.19 11.75 -1.29
N LYS A 57 43.83 12.80 -0.75
CA LYS A 57 45.15 13.26 -1.21
C LYS A 57 46.11 12.09 -1.04
N GLY A 58 46.68 11.62 -2.14
CA GLY A 58 47.76 10.65 -2.08
C GLY A 58 48.91 11.28 -1.31
N GLY A 59 49.10 10.89 -0.05
CA GLY A 59 50.28 11.31 0.71
C GLY A 59 51.52 10.91 -0.08
N ASP A 60 52.49 11.82 -0.21
CA ASP A 60 53.65 11.73 -1.10
C ASP A 60 54.07 10.28 -1.40
N HIS A 61 53.68 9.80 -2.59
CA HIS A 61 53.88 8.41 -3.04
C HIS A 61 55.34 8.07 -3.33
N THR A 62 56.27 8.88 -2.84
CA THR A 62 57.70 8.80 -3.11
C THR A 62 58.45 7.90 -2.13
N ALA A 63 57.80 7.34 -1.11
CA ALA A 63 58.47 6.55 -0.06
C ALA A 63 58.21 5.02 -0.09
N ASP A 64 57.06 4.52 -0.57
CA ASP A 64 56.79 3.07 -0.61
C ASP A 64 55.78 2.67 -1.73
N PRO A 65 56.19 1.86 -2.73
CA PRO A 65 55.32 1.36 -3.81
C PRO A 65 54.11 0.54 -3.32
N THR A 66 54.20 -0.08 -2.15
CA THR A 66 53.12 -0.92 -1.59
C THR A 66 51.93 -0.09 -1.09
N LEU A 67 52.19 1.11 -0.54
CA LEU A 67 51.15 2.03 -0.07
C LEU A 67 50.35 2.64 -1.24
N GLY A 68 51.02 2.90 -2.38
CA GLY A 68 50.37 3.41 -3.59
C GLY A 68 49.43 2.40 -4.25
N THR A 69 49.85 1.13 -4.34
CA THR A 69 49.03 0.05 -4.92
C THR A 69 47.81 -0.28 -4.04
N TRP A 70 47.95 -0.25 -2.71
CA TRP A 70 46.83 -0.44 -1.80
C TRP A 70 45.77 0.67 -1.89
N GLY A 71 46.20 1.94 -1.94
CA GLY A 71 45.28 3.08 -2.11
C GLY A 71 44.51 3.02 -3.44
N LEU A 72 45.13 2.52 -4.50
CA LEU A 72 44.47 2.30 -5.79
C LEU A 72 43.37 1.23 -5.69
N VAL A 73 43.65 0.09 -5.05
CA VAL A 73 42.67 -0.98 -4.82
C VAL A 73 41.46 -0.45 -4.05
N MET A 74 41.67 0.32 -2.99
CA MET A 74 40.60 0.93 -2.21
C MET A 74 39.71 1.88 -3.04
N LYS A 75 40.31 2.69 -3.92
CA LYS A 75 39.56 3.57 -4.82
C LYS A 75 38.72 2.79 -5.82
N PHE A 76 39.22 1.67 -6.36
CA PHE A 76 38.45 0.79 -7.23
C PHE A 76 37.22 0.21 -6.53
N PHE A 77 37.39 -0.35 -5.33
CA PHE A 77 36.26 -0.88 -4.56
C PHE A 77 35.28 0.21 -4.14
N GLY A 78 35.75 1.40 -3.76
CA GLY A 78 34.90 2.57 -3.49
C GLY A 78 34.07 2.99 -4.70
N ALA A 79 34.67 3.05 -5.89
CA ALA A 79 33.97 3.37 -7.12
C ALA A 79 32.90 2.33 -7.48
N ILE A 80 33.17 1.03 -7.27
CA ILE A 80 32.20 -0.06 -7.50
C ILE A 80 30.99 0.09 -6.57
N ILE A 81 31.21 0.45 -5.30
CA ILE A 81 30.11 0.69 -4.35
C ILE A 81 29.26 1.88 -4.79
N ILE A 82 29.90 2.99 -5.13
CA ILE A 82 29.18 4.21 -5.56
C ILE A 82 28.38 3.91 -6.83
N TRP A 83 28.98 3.19 -7.79
CA TRP A 83 28.29 2.72 -8.99
C TRP A 83 27.08 1.85 -8.65
N PHE A 84 27.24 0.87 -7.76
CA PHE A 84 26.15 -0.03 -7.37
C PHE A 84 25.04 0.72 -6.61
N ALA A 85 25.40 1.63 -5.71
CA ALA A 85 24.45 2.50 -5.02
C ALA A 85 23.68 3.37 -6.01
N MET A 86 24.37 3.95 -7.00
CA MET A 86 23.75 4.73 -8.07
C MET A 86 22.79 3.87 -8.90
N TRP A 87 23.20 2.67 -9.29
CA TRP A 87 22.36 1.68 -9.99
C TRP A 87 21.09 1.32 -9.20
N THR A 88 21.20 1.09 -7.88
CA THR A 88 20.05 0.81 -7.01
C THR A 88 19.12 2.01 -6.87
N THR A 89 19.66 3.23 -6.75
CA THR A 89 18.85 4.45 -6.59
C THR A 89 18.13 4.89 -7.86
N ILE A 90 18.69 4.62 -9.05
CA ILE A 90 18.03 4.90 -10.33
C ILE A 90 16.70 4.15 -10.46
N GLY A 91 16.65 2.88 -10.01
CA GLY A 91 15.40 2.11 -9.97
C GLY A 91 14.32 2.81 -9.13
N LEU A 92 14.69 3.41 -8.00
CA LEU A 92 13.74 4.11 -7.12
C LEU A 92 13.15 5.39 -7.73
N VAL A 93 13.97 6.15 -8.46
CA VAL A 93 13.54 7.40 -9.11
C VAL A 93 12.70 7.08 -10.34
N VAL A 94 13.13 6.12 -11.15
CA VAL A 94 12.45 5.73 -12.40
C VAL A 94 11.11 5.03 -12.12
N GLU A 95 11.03 4.21 -11.08
CA GLU A 95 9.78 3.52 -10.73
C GLU A 95 8.80 4.39 -9.91
N GLY A 96 9.16 5.62 -9.52
CA GLY A 96 8.27 6.52 -8.78
C GLY A 96 7.91 6.06 -7.35
N LYS A 97 8.52 4.97 -6.86
CA LYS A 97 8.18 4.29 -5.58
C LYS A 97 8.33 5.15 -4.33
N PHE A 98 9.08 6.26 -4.40
CA PHE A 98 9.14 7.25 -3.31
C PHE A 98 7.78 7.92 -3.05
N GLY A 99 7.00 8.19 -4.10
CA GLY A 99 5.69 8.82 -3.98
C GLY A 99 4.69 7.92 -3.27
N ASP A 100 4.64 6.64 -3.66
CA ASP A 100 3.64 5.69 -3.16
C ASP A 100 3.83 5.36 -1.68
N TYR A 101 5.08 5.23 -1.20
CA TYR A 101 5.35 4.97 0.22
C TYR A 101 4.89 6.12 1.13
N PHE A 102 5.21 7.37 0.78
CA PHE A 102 4.74 8.53 1.56
C PHE A 102 3.24 8.77 1.38
N LYS A 103 2.68 8.43 0.22
CA LYS A 103 1.25 8.54 -0.07
C LYS A 103 0.44 7.59 0.82
N GLU A 104 0.88 6.35 1.02
CA GLU A 104 0.19 5.37 1.85
C GLU A 104 0.15 5.78 3.34
N VAL A 105 1.27 6.30 3.88
CA VAL A 105 1.32 6.83 5.26
C VAL A 105 0.44 8.08 5.42
N ARG A 106 0.37 8.93 4.39
CA ARG A 106 -0.48 10.14 4.40
C ARG A 106 -1.96 9.79 4.25
N GLU A 107 -2.31 8.85 3.39
CA GLU A 107 -3.68 8.33 3.18
C GLU A 107 -4.23 7.75 4.49
N MET A 108 -3.45 6.92 5.19
CA MET A 108 -3.85 6.35 6.49
C MET A 108 -4.10 7.43 7.57
N LYS A 109 -3.27 8.48 7.60
CA LYS A 109 -3.52 9.62 8.51
C LYS A 109 -4.78 10.39 8.13
N HIS A 110 -5.09 10.50 6.85
CA HIS A 110 -6.29 11.18 6.37
C HIS A 110 -7.54 10.38 6.75
N ILE A 111 -7.57 9.07 6.48
CA ILE A 111 -8.69 8.17 6.81
C ILE A 111 -9.04 8.24 8.31
N ARG A 112 -8.03 8.26 9.19
CA ARG A 112 -8.25 8.40 10.65
C ARG A 112 -8.78 9.77 11.08
N ALA A 113 -8.56 10.81 10.27
CA ALA A 113 -9.05 12.15 10.54
C ALA A 113 -10.45 12.40 9.95
N LEU A 114 -10.92 11.53 9.05
CA LEU A 114 -12.25 11.62 8.46
C LEU A 114 -13.32 11.48 9.54
N ARG A 115 -14.38 12.27 9.38
CA ARG A 115 -15.59 12.21 10.19
C ARG A 115 -16.79 12.31 9.26
N GLY A 116 -17.80 11.49 9.52
CA GLY A 116 -19.01 11.49 8.70
C GLY A 116 -18.83 10.84 7.31
N HIS A 117 -17.69 10.19 7.05
CA HIS A 117 -17.45 9.47 5.80
C HIS A 117 -18.23 8.15 5.74
N TYR A 118 -18.29 7.58 4.55
CA TYR A 118 -18.91 6.29 4.29
C TYR A 118 -17.87 5.21 4.02
N ILE A 119 -18.11 4.01 4.54
CA ILE A 119 -17.27 2.84 4.30
C ILE A 119 -17.99 1.89 3.34
N VAL A 120 -17.30 1.40 2.32
CA VAL A 120 -17.85 0.40 1.38
C VAL A 120 -16.95 -0.83 1.36
N CYS A 121 -17.44 -1.93 1.90
CA CYS A 121 -16.72 -3.20 1.94
C CYS A 121 -17.01 -4.02 0.68
N GLY A 122 -15.96 -4.22 -0.13
CA GLY A 122 -16.00 -4.83 -1.45
C GLY A 122 -16.32 -3.81 -2.54
N ALA A 123 -15.50 -3.78 -3.60
CA ALA A 123 -15.69 -2.93 -4.78
C ALA A 123 -16.11 -3.74 -6.01
N GLY A 124 -16.96 -4.75 -5.79
CA GLY A 124 -17.53 -5.58 -6.84
C GLY A 124 -18.72 -4.92 -7.56
N ARG A 125 -19.57 -5.76 -8.15
CA ARG A 125 -20.74 -5.34 -8.96
C ARG A 125 -21.74 -4.45 -8.20
N VAL A 126 -21.83 -4.59 -6.88
CA VAL A 126 -22.72 -3.79 -6.03
C VAL A 126 -21.97 -2.66 -5.33
N GLY A 127 -20.81 -2.95 -4.75
CA GLY A 127 -20.07 -1.95 -3.96
C GLY A 127 -19.53 -0.78 -4.77
N LYS A 128 -19.01 -1.02 -5.99
CA LYS A 128 -18.47 0.06 -6.81
C LYS A 128 -19.53 1.12 -7.19
N PRO A 129 -20.73 0.74 -7.68
CA PRO A 129 -21.83 1.68 -7.88
C PRO A 129 -22.23 2.46 -6.63
N ILE A 130 -22.21 1.83 -5.44
CA ILE A 130 -22.50 2.52 -4.17
C ILE A 130 -21.52 3.67 -3.95
N GLY A 131 -20.21 3.41 -4.01
CA GLY A 131 -19.21 4.46 -3.82
C GLY A 131 -19.29 5.55 -4.90
N ASN A 132 -19.57 5.19 -6.16
CA ASN A 132 -19.77 6.17 -7.23
C ASN A 132 -20.97 7.08 -6.96
N ARG A 133 -22.08 6.54 -6.43
CA ARG A 133 -23.26 7.34 -6.11
C ARG A 133 -23.02 8.27 -4.93
N LEU A 134 -22.34 7.78 -3.88
CA LEU A 134 -21.96 8.58 -2.72
C LEU A 134 -20.99 9.71 -3.10
N LYS A 135 -19.95 9.40 -3.89
CA LYS A 135 -19.00 10.39 -4.38
C LYS A 135 -19.66 11.46 -5.25
N LYS A 136 -20.62 11.09 -6.11
CA LYS A 136 -21.43 12.04 -6.88
C LYS A 136 -22.30 12.95 -6.00
N ALA A 137 -22.70 12.48 -4.82
CA ALA A 137 -23.41 13.27 -3.83
C ALA A 137 -22.48 14.19 -3.01
N GLY A 138 -21.17 14.16 -3.26
CA GLY A 138 -20.17 14.96 -2.52
C GLY A 138 -19.67 14.29 -1.24
N GLU A 139 -20.01 13.03 -1.00
CA GLU A 139 -19.63 12.31 0.22
C GLU A 139 -18.25 11.67 0.08
N GLU A 140 -17.48 11.67 1.18
CA GLU A 140 -16.20 10.98 1.26
C GLU A 140 -16.40 9.48 1.46
N VAL A 141 -15.68 8.67 0.67
CA VAL A 141 -15.83 7.22 0.63
C VAL A 141 -14.49 6.52 0.83
N VAL A 142 -14.48 5.58 1.77
CA VAL A 142 -13.37 4.66 2.02
C VAL A 142 -13.79 3.25 1.60
N PHE A 143 -13.08 2.68 0.63
CA PHE A 143 -13.29 1.29 0.21
C PHE A 143 -12.45 0.32 1.04
N VAL A 144 -12.97 -0.86 1.31
CA VAL A 144 -12.20 -2.02 1.78
C VAL A 144 -12.22 -3.07 0.68
N GLU A 145 -11.05 -3.42 0.15
CA GLU A 145 -10.93 -4.34 -0.99
C GLU A 145 -9.66 -5.19 -0.87
N LYS A 146 -9.66 -6.39 -1.45
CA LYS A 146 -8.51 -7.30 -1.44
C LYS A 146 -7.80 -7.40 -2.79
N ASN A 147 -8.52 -7.18 -3.89
CA ASN A 147 -7.96 -7.33 -5.21
C ASN A 147 -7.12 -6.11 -5.59
N LYS A 148 -5.80 -6.30 -5.74
CA LYS A 148 -4.82 -5.26 -6.08
C LYS A 148 -5.14 -4.48 -7.36
N ASP A 149 -5.67 -5.15 -8.38
CA ASP A 149 -6.02 -4.49 -9.65
C ASP A 149 -7.21 -3.55 -9.46
N VAL A 150 -8.17 -3.94 -8.61
CA VAL A 150 -9.33 -3.11 -8.27
C VAL A 150 -8.92 -1.94 -7.38
N ILE A 151 -8.02 -2.18 -6.42
CA ILE A 151 -7.46 -1.16 -5.53
C ILE A 151 -6.74 -0.07 -6.35
N ALA A 152 -5.89 -0.46 -7.30
CA ALA A 152 -5.17 0.49 -8.15
C ALA A 152 -6.13 1.41 -8.90
N LYS A 153 -7.17 0.85 -9.54
CA LYS A 153 -8.21 1.62 -10.24
C LYS A 153 -8.99 2.56 -9.31
N LEU A 154 -9.36 2.09 -8.12
CA LEU A 154 -10.04 2.94 -7.13
C LEU A 154 -9.18 4.13 -6.71
N LYS A 155 -7.87 3.92 -6.50
CA LYS A 155 -6.94 4.99 -6.15
C LYS A 155 -6.74 5.98 -7.30
N GLU A 156 -6.68 5.50 -8.55
CA GLU A 156 -6.64 6.38 -9.75
C GLU A 156 -7.90 7.24 -9.86
N GLU A 157 -9.06 6.68 -9.53
CA GLU A 157 -10.32 7.41 -9.47
C GLU A 157 -10.44 8.35 -8.25
N GLY A 158 -9.41 8.42 -7.39
CA GLY A 158 -9.35 9.30 -6.23
C GLY A 158 -10.24 8.85 -5.07
N TYR A 159 -10.35 7.54 -4.83
CA TYR A 159 -10.93 6.99 -3.60
C TYR A 159 -9.84 6.65 -2.58
N TYR A 160 -10.21 6.72 -1.30
CA TYR A 160 -9.42 6.08 -0.24
C TYR A 160 -9.71 4.58 -0.23
N VAL A 161 -8.67 3.76 -0.07
CA VAL A 161 -8.80 2.29 -0.12
C VAL A 161 -7.94 1.64 0.95
N ILE A 162 -8.54 0.74 1.72
CA ILE A 162 -7.89 -0.16 2.66
C ILE A 162 -7.76 -1.54 2.00
N GLU A 163 -6.52 -2.02 1.84
CA GLU A 163 -6.25 -3.39 1.39
C GLU A 163 -6.47 -4.37 2.54
N ALA A 164 -7.48 -5.23 2.44
CA ALA A 164 -7.77 -6.25 3.44
C ALA A 164 -8.55 -7.44 2.86
N GLU A 165 -8.17 -8.66 3.28
CA GLU A 165 -8.85 -9.91 2.90
C GLU A 165 -10.10 -10.18 3.75
N THR A 166 -10.08 -9.72 5.01
CA THR A 166 -11.12 -9.93 6.02
C THR A 166 -11.78 -8.62 6.41
N LEU A 167 -13.02 -8.70 6.90
CA LEU A 167 -13.80 -7.57 7.42
C LEU A 167 -13.87 -7.64 8.95
N ASP A 168 -12.71 -7.81 9.58
CA ASP A 168 -12.57 -7.93 11.03
C ASP A 168 -12.45 -6.56 11.72
N GLU A 169 -12.37 -6.59 13.05
CA GLU A 169 -12.27 -5.40 13.89
C GLU A 169 -11.10 -4.50 13.47
N ALA A 170 -9.92 -5.11 13.26
CA ALA A 170 -8.73 -4.38 12.86
C ALA A 170 -8.91 -3.66 11.51
N THR A 171 -9.61 -4.30 10.57
CA THR A 171 -9.88 -3.73 9.25
C THR A 171 -10.89 -2.59 9.32
N LEU A 172 -12.00 -2.78 10.03
CA LEU A 172 -13.03 -1.74 10.15
C LEU A 172 -12.53 -0.53 10.96
N THR A 173 -11.72 -0.76 11.99
CA THR A 173 -11.05 0.33 12.73
C THR A 173 -10.05 1.08 11.85
N LYS A 174 -9.28 0.40 11.00
CA LYS A 174 -8.42 1.06 10.00
C LYS A 174 -9.22 1.90 9.00
N ALA A 175 -10.43 1.47 8.64
CA ALA A 175 -11.35 2.22 7.79
C ALA A 175 -12.06 3.39 8.52
N GLY A 176 -11.86 3.54 9.83
CA GLY A 176 -12.42 4.64 10.62
C GLY A 176 -13.89 4.47 10.99
N ILE A 177 -14.37 3.24 11.18
CA ILE A 177 -15.78 2.93 11.47
C ILE A 177 -16.35 3.69 12.69
N GLU A 178 -15.51 3.98 13.69
CA GLU A 178 -15.89 4.72 14.90
C GLU A 178 -16.46 6.12 14.61
N ASN A 179 -16.03 6.75 13.52
CA ASN A 179 -16.45 8.10 13.11
C ASN A 179 -17.25 8.11 11.80
N ALA A 180 -17.55 6.94 11.23
CA ALA A 180 -18.23 6.81 9.95
C ALA A 180 -19.74 7.06 10.08
N GLN A 181 -20.31 7.79 9.11
CA GLN A 181 -21.75 8.04 9.00
C GLN A 181 -22.53 6.77 8.62
N GLY A 182 -21.89 5.89 7.85
CA GLY A 182 -22.46 4.59 7.52
C GLY A 182 -21.48 3.67 6.83
N ILE A 183 -21.85 2.40 6.79
CA ILE A 183 -21.10 1.32 6.17
C ILE A 183 -22.02 0.49 5.27
N ALA A 184 -21.55 0.21 4.06
CA ALA A 184 -22.16 -0.75 3.15
C ALA A 184 -21.30 -2.02 3.09
N VAL A 185 -21.83 -3.16 3.53
CA VAL A 185 -21.16 -4.46 3.40
C VAL A 185 -21.70 -5.18 2.17
N ALA A 186 -20.86 -5.27 1.13
CA ALA A 186 -21.27 -5.66 -0.21
C ALA A 186 -20.33 -6.71 -0.83
N VAL A 187 -19.65 -7.52 -0.02
CA VAL A 187 -18.88 -8.66 -0.53
C VAL A 187 -19.81 -9.79 -0.96
N GLY A 188 -19.29 -10.72 -1.77
CA GLY A 188 -20.08 -11.81 -2.35
C GLY A 188 -20.47 -12.92 -1.37
N ASP A 189 -19.89 -12.94 -0.18
CA ASP A 189 -20.13 -13.96 0.85
C ASP A 189 -21.02 -13.39 1.98
N ASP A 190 -22.21 -13.97 2.14
CA ASP A 190 -23.17 -13.53 3.16
C ASP A 190 -22.67 -13.78 4.59
N GLY A 191 -21.79 -14.78 4.80
CA GLY A 191 -21.17 -15.04 6.10
C GLY A 191 -20.22 -13.92 6.53
N GLN A 192 -19.34 -13.48 5.62
CA GLN A 192 -18.46 -12.34 5.83
C GLN A 192 -19.24 -11.04 6.00
N ASN A 193 -20.29 -10.81 5.21
CA ASN A 193 -21.16 -9.65 5.39
C ASN A 193 -21.81 -9.67 6.78
N LEU A 194 -22.34 -10.81 7.23
CA LEU A 194 -22.98 -10.91 8.55
C LEU A 194 -21.99 -10.65 9.69
N LEU A 195 -20.77 -11.19 9.60
CA LEU A 195 -19.72 -10.93 10.58
C LEU A 195 -19.35 -9.44 10.61
N ALA A 196 -19.18 -8.83 9.44
CA ALA A 196 -18.88 -7.41 9.33
C ALA A 196 -19.99 -6.51 9.92
N VAL A 197 -21.27 -6.90 9.79
CA VAL A 197 -22.39 -6.19 10.45
C VAL A 197 -22.25 -6.24 11.97
N LEU A 198 -21.97 -7.42 12.54
CA LEU A 198 -21.79 -7.60 13.97
C LEU A 198 -20.63 -6.74 14.48
N THR A 199 -19.47 -6.86 13.85
CA THR A 199 -18.26 -6.10 14.23
C THR A 199 -18.47 -4.59 14.07
N ALA A 200 -19.14 -4.14 13.01
CA ALA A 200 -19.46 -2.73 12.84
C ALA A 200 -20.39 -2.21 13.94
N LYS A 201 -21.36 -3.01 14.40
CA LYS A 201 -22.21 -2.64 15.55
C LYS A 201 -21.48 -2.64 16.88
N GLU A 202 -20.56 -3.57 17.09
CA GLU A 202 -19.72 -3.59 18.29
C GLU A 202 -18.82 -2.35 18.37
N LEU A 203 -18.25 -1.93 17.24
CA LEU A 203 -17.35 -0.78 17.18
C LEU A 203 -18.07 0.58 17.15
N ASN A 204 -19.25 0.64 16.52
CA ASN A 204 -20.05 1.85 16.43
C ASN A 204 -21.54 1.52 16.33
N ASP A 205 -22.21 1.44 17.48
CA ASP A 205 -23.64 1.12 17.56
C ASP A 205 -24.52 2.14 16.81
N SER A 206 -24.07 3.39 16.69
CA SER A 206 -24.80 4.47 16.02
C SER A 206 -24.66 4.46 14.49
N THR A 207 -23.70 3.73 13.93
CA THR A 207 -23.45 3.73 12.48
C THR A 207 -24.60 3.08 11.71
N LYS A 208 -24.94 3.65 10.55
CA LYS A 208 -25.94 3.10 9.64
C LYS A 208 -25.33 1.98 8.81
N ILE A 209 -25.92 0.80 8.84
CA ILE A 209 -25.40 -0.38 8.15
C ILE A 209 -26.35 -0.80 7.03
N ALA A 210 -25.86 -0.81 5.80
CA ALA A 210 -26.51 -1.40 4.64
C ALA A 210 -25.81 -2.71 4.26
N ALA A 211 -26.53 -3.82 4.29
CA ALA A 211 -25.99 -5.14 3.99
C ALA A 211 -26.57 -5.72 2.71
N ARG A 212 -25.68 -6.14 1.81
CA ARG A 212 -26.03 -7.03 0.70
C ARG A 212 -26.25 -8.44 1.26
N VAL A 213 -27.36 -9.04 0.90
CA VAL A 213 -27.69 -10.42 1.24
C VAL A 213 -28.12 -11.14 -0.03
N SER A 214 -27.53 -12.31 -0.29
CA SER A 214 -27.88 -13.12 -1.46
C SER A 214 -28.95 -14.17 -1.10
N ASP A 215 -28.85 -14.80 0.08
CA ASP A 215 -29.85 -15.75 0.58
C ASP A 215 -30.89 -15.07 1.48
N SER A 216 -32.12 -14.96 0.99
CA SER A 216 -33.27 -14.43 1.72
C SER A 216 -33.53 -15.09 3.08
N LYS A 217 -33.10 -16.35 3.28
CA LYS A 217 -33.24 -17.05 4.57
C LYS A 217 -32.39 -16.43 5.67
N LEU A 218 -31.34 -15.66 5.32
CA LEU A 218 -30.45 -15.02 6.27
C LEU A 218 -30.96 -13.66 6.76
N ILE A 219 -32.00 -13.08 6.14
CA ILE A 219 -32.56 -11.78 6.54
C ILE A 219 -32.82 -11.67 8.05
N PRO A 220 -33.44 -12.66 8.74
CA PRO A 220 -33.66 -12.56 10.19
C PRO A 220 -32.37 -12.57 11.01
N LYS A 221 -31.28 -13.13 10.50
CA LYS A 221 -29.96 -13.08 11.15
C LYS A 221 -29.33 -11.69 10.99
N PHE A 222 -29.38 -11.11 9.79
CA PHE A 222 -28.89 -9.75 9.54
C PHE A 222 -29.66 -8.69 10.33
N LYS A 223 -31.00 -8.82 10.45
CA LYS A 223 -31.80 -7.93 11.30
C LYS A 223 -31.36 -7.99 12.77
N ARG A 224 -31.18 -9.21 13.31
CA ARG A 224 -30.73 -9.40 14.70
C ARG A 224 -29.29 -8.93 14.93
N ALA A 225 -28.43 -9.02 13.91
CA ALA A 225 -27.07 -8.50 13.96
C ALA A 225 -27.02 -6.96 13.94
N GLY A 226 -28.14 -6.27 13.66
CA GLY A 226 -28.24 -4.82 13.68
C GLY A 226 -28.08 -4.13 12.32
N ALA A 227 -28.22 -4.86 11.21
CA ALA A 227 -28.28 -4.22 9.89
C ALA A 227 -29.52 -3.32 9.78
N ASN A 228 -29.32 -2.03 9.49
CA ASN A 228 -30.41 -1.06 9.32
C ASN A 228 -31.16 -1.27 8.00
N TYR A 229 -30.40 -1.58 6.94
CA TYR A 229 -30.93 -1.80 5.60
C TYR A 229 -30.39 -3.14 5.07
N ILE A 230 -31.28 -3.98 4.57
CA ILE A 230 -30.93 -5.27 3.98
C ILE A 230 -31.43 -5.25 2.54
N ILE A 231 -30.51 -5.40 1.59
CA ILE A 231 -30.78 -5.33 0.17
C ILE A 231 -30.45 -6.69 -0.45
N LEU A 232 -31.36 -7.18 -1.31
CA LEU A 232 -31.18 -8.41 -2.09
C LEU A 232 -31.08 -8.04 -3.57
N PRO A 233 -29.88 -7.69 -4.08
CA PRO A 233 -29.70 -7.20 -5.44
C PRO A 233 -30.22 -8.17 -6.51
N GLU A 234 -30.04 -9.47 -6.29
CA GLU A 234 -30.48 -10.52 -7.20
C GLU A 234 -32.00 -10.58 -7.30
N ALA A 235 -32.69 -10.46 -6.16
CA ALA A 235 -34.16 -10.43 -6.14
C ALA A 235 -34.70 -9.14 -6.79
N MET A 236 -34.09 -7.99 -6.50
CA MET A 236 -34.46 -6.72 -7.14
C MET A 236 -34.24 -6.76 -8.66
N GLY A 237 -33.10 -7.28 -9.11
CA GLY A 237 -32.81 -7.48 -10.53
C GLY A 237 -33.81 -8.43 -11.17
N GLY A 238 -34.18 -9.53 -10.50
CA GLY A 238 -35.20 -10.47 -10.96
C GLY A 238 -36.56 -9.81 -11.17
N THR A 239 -37.01 -8.97 -10.23
CA THR A 239 -38.26 -8.20 -10.39
C THR A 239 -38.19 -7.26 -11.59
N LYS A 240 -37.08 -6.53 -11.75
CA LYS A 240 -36.92 -5.61 -12.89
C LYS A 240 -36.88 -6.31 -14.25
N LEU A 241 -36.28 -7.50 -14.32
CA LEU A 241 -36.32 -8.33 -15.55
C LEU A 241 -37.74 -8.79 -15.87
N ALA A 242 -38.52 -9.19 -14.86
CA ALA A 242 -39.92 -9.55 -15.05
C ALA A 242 -40.78 -8.36 -15.50
N ASP A 243 -40.54 -7.18 -14.93
CA ASP A 243 -41.20 -5.93 -15.32
C ASP A 243 -40.88 -5.56 -16.77
N ALA A 244 -39.61 -5.68 -17.17
CA ALA A 244 -39.17 -5.43 -18.55
C ALA A 244 -39.88 -6.36 -19.55
N LEU A 245 -40.02 -7.67 -19.24
CA LEU A 245 -40.78 -8.61 -20.07
C LEU A 245 -42.27 -8.26 -20.18
N ARG A 246 -42.79 -7.51 -19.21
CA ARG A 246 -44.18 -7.02 -19.20
C ARG A 246 -44.33 -5.63 -19.85
N GLY A 247 -43.26 -5.06 -20.39
CA GLY A 247 -43.26 -3.72 -21.00
C GLY A 247 -43.17 -2.57 -20.01
N TYR A 248 -42.86 -2.83 -18.73
CA TYR A 248 -42.56 -1.79 -17.75
C TYR A 248 -41.06 -1.51 -17.75
N VAL A 249 -40.64 -0.47 -18.47
CA VAL A 249 -39.24 -0.10 -18.60
C VAL A 249 -38.90 1.03 -17.63
N ASP A 250 -37.88 0.78 -16.81
CA ASP A 250 -37.22 1.75 -15.96
C ASP A 250 -35.90 2.14 -16.66
N GLU A 251 -35.86 3.34 -17.26
CA GLU A 251 -34.78 3.79 -18.17
C GLU A 251 -33.41 3.90 -17.48
N ASP A 252 -33.36 3.99 -16.15
CA ASP A 252 -32.11 4.13 -15.41
C ASP A 252 -31.26 2.84 -15.40
N HIS A 253 -31.87 1.67 -15.61
CA HIS A 253 -31.21 0.36 -15.45
C HIS A 253 -31.55 -0.68 -16.52
N ILE A 254 -32.51 -0.41 -17.41
CA ILE A 254 -32.92 -1.32 -18.49
C ILE A 254 -32.52 -0.69 -19.81
N PHE A 255 -31.55 -1.31 -20.48
CA PHE A 255 -31.12 -0.92 -21.82
C PHE A 255 -31.85 -1.79 -22.84
N THR A 256 -32.73 -1.19 -23.64
CA THR A 256 -33.41 -1.86 -24.74
C THR A 256 -32.55 -1.79 -26.00
N ASN A 257 -32.70 -2.77 -26.89
CA ASN A 257 -32.06 -2.76 -28.22
C ASN A 257 -33.02 -2.23 -29.31
N GLU A 258 -34.18 -1.72 -28.89
CA GLU A 258 -35.18 -1.11 -29.77
C GLU A 258 -34.86 0.39 -29.89
N SER A 259 -34.04 0.70 -30.91
CA SER A 259 -33.72 2.00 -31.52
C SER A 259 -33.26 3.15 -30.62
#